data_AF-A0A2L2XC35-F1
#
_entry.id   AF-A0A2L2XC35-F1
#
_cell.length_a   1.000
_cell.length_b   1.000
_cell.length_c   1.000
_cell.angle_alpha   90.00
_cell.angle_beta   90.00
_cell.angle_gamma   90.00
#
_symmetry.space_group_name_H-M   'P 1'
#
loop_
_entity.id
_entity.type
_entity.pdbx_description
1 polymer ?
#
loop_
_entity_poly.entity_id
_entity_poly.type
_entity_poly.pdbx_seq_one_letter_code
_entity_poly.pdbx_strand_id
1 'polypeptide(L)'
;MAMEIEKLVKEIKALSPEQKFELARRLEEEAVFNDDQSWYWTAEWQEAEKEADEDFASNRVHHFENVDEAIKFLHQQADKVDGD
;
A
#
# COMPACT_ATOMS: atom_id res chain seq x y z
N MET A 1 7.80 -11.15 12.73
CA MET A 1 7.53 -9.74 12.37
C MET A 1 6.05 -9.40 12.48
N ALA A 2 5.13 -10.08 11.78
CA ALA A 2 3.69 -9.79 11.87
C ALA A 2 3.13 -9.82 13.30
N MET A 3 3.47 -10.83 14.11
CA MET A 3 3.02 -10.93 15.51
C MET A 3 3.49 -9.77 16.41
N GLU A 4 4.64 -9.16 16.13
CA GLU A 4 5.14 -8.02 16.90
C GLU A 4 4.39 -6.74 16.54
N ILE A 5 4.02 -6.58 15.26
CA ILE A 5 3.23 -5.43 14.79
C ILE A 5 1.82 -5.49 15.38
N GLU A 6 1.15 -6.65 15.36
CA GLU A 6 -0.18 -6.82 15.93
C GLU A 6 -0.22 -6.49 17.43
N LYS A 7 0.82 -6.90 18.16
CA LYS A 7 0.98 -6.58 19.58
C LYS A 7 1.13 -5.08 19.81
N LEU A 8 2.00 -4.42 19.04
CA LEU A 8 2.18 -2.96 19.11
C LEU A 8 0.90 -2.19 18.78
N VAL A 9 0.15 -2.62 17.76
CA VAL A 9 -1.15 -2.02 17.41
C VAL A 9 -2.14 -2.15 18.57
N LYS A 10 -2.19 -3.31 19.23
CA LYS A 10 -3.06 -3.53 20.39
C LYS A 10 -2.68 -2.63 21.57
N GLU A 11 -1.38 -2.49 21.84
CA GLU A 11 -0.86 -1.61 22.90
C GLU A 11 -1.19 -0.14 22.60
N ILE A 12 -0.95 0.34 21.38
CA ILE A 12 -1.28 1.71 20.94
C ILE A 12 -2.78 1.98 21.08
N LYS A 13 -3.64 1.03 20.68
CA LYS A 13 -5.11 1.18 20.81
C LYS A 13 -5.56 1.32 22.26
N ALA A 14 -4.87 0.65 23.19
CA ALA A 14 -5.18 0.64 24.62
C ALA A 14 -4.69 1.91 25.38
N LEU A 15 -3.84 2.74 24.76
CA LEU A 15 -3.38 3.99 25.37
C LEU A 15 -4.51 5.00 25.62
N SER A 16 -4.36 5.80 26.67
CA SER A 16 -5.23 6.95 26.92
C SER A 16 -5.08 8.02 25.82
N PRO A 17 -6.05 8.93 25.65
CA PRO A 17 -5.93 10.03 24.69
C PRO A 17 -4.65 10.86 24.86
N GLU A 18 -4.26 11.15 26.11
CA GLU A 18 -3.05 11.92 26.42
C GLU A 18 -1.78 11.16 26.03
N GLN A 19 -1.75 9.85 26.28
CA GLN A 19 -0.63 9.00 25.92
C GLN A 19 -0.50 8.84 24.40
N LYS A 20 -1.63 8.77 23.68
CA LYS A 20 -1.64 8.76 22.20
C LYS A 20 -1.10 10.07 21.63
N PHE A 21 -1.49 11.20 22.22
CA PHE A 21 -1.01 12.51 21.80
C PHE A 21 0.50 12.65 22.02
N GLU A 22 1.00 12.25 23.20
CA GLU A 22 2.42 12.29 23.50
C GLU A 22 3.25 11.35 22.61
N LEU A 23 2.71 10.15 22.30
CA LEU A 23 3.34 9.23 21.37
C LEU A 23 3.41 9.82 19.95
N ALA A 24 2.33 10.43 19.46
CA ALA A 24 2.29 11.05 18.15
C ALA A 24 3.31 12.19 18.02
N ARG A 25 3.36 13.08 19.03
CA ARG A 25 4.35 14.17 19.11
C ARG A 25 5.79 13.66 19.00
N ARG A 26 6.11 12.57 19.72
CA ARG A 26 7.46 11.98 19.69
C ARG A 26 7.81 11.34 18.35
N LEU A 27 6.84 10.65 17.72
CA LEU A 27 7.03 10.04 16.40
C LEU A 27 7.20 11.10 15.30
N GLU A 28 6.52 12.26 15.45
CA GLU A 28 6.71 13.42 14.58
C GLU A 28 8.10 14.05 14.78
N GLU A 29 8.59 14.19 16.02
CA GLU A 29 9.95 14.64 16.33
C GLU A 29 11.04 13.72 15.77
N GLU A 30 10.78 12.40 15.75
CA GLU A 30 11.66 11.40 15.17
C GLU A 30 11.53 11.30 13.62
N ALA A 31 10.72 12.18 13.00
CA ALA A 31 10.45 12.23 11.57
C ALA A 31 9.92 10.90 10.98
N VAL A 32 9.28 10.07 11.81
CA VAL A 32 8.69 8.79 11.40
C VAL A 32 7.49 9.02 10.48
N PHE A 33 6.76 10.12 10.69
CA PHE A 33 5.64 10.55 9.86
C PHE A 33 6.05 11.50 8.74
N ASN A 34 7.22 11.33 8.13
CA ASN A 34 7.48 12.01 6.87
C ASN A 34 6.33 11.63 5.90
N ASP A 35 5.49 12.61 5.61
CA ASP A 35 4.10 12.47 5.13
C ASP A 35 4.02 12.05 3.65
N ASP A 36 5.15 11.69 3.04
CA ASP A 36 5.25 11.36 1.63
C ASP A 36 4.64 9.99 1.29
N GLN A 37 4.36 9.15 2.29
CA GLN A 37 3.76 7.82 2.14
C GLN A 37 2.40 7.66 2.82
N SER A 38 1.82 8.72 3.40
CA SER A 38 0.52 8.63 4.08
C SER A 38 -0.62 8.23 3.15
N TRP A 39 -0.48 8.50 1.85
CA TRP A 39 -1.43 8.09 0.81
C TRP A 39 -1.62 6.57 0.75
N TYR A 40 -0.60 5.77 1.12
CA TYR A 40 -0.68 4.31 1.16
C TYR A 40 -1.77 3.81 2.11
N TRP A 41 -2.06 4.58 3.17
CA TRP A 41 -3.08 4.23 4.17
C TRP A 41 -4.46 4.80 3.87
N THR A 42 -4.64 5.50 2.74
CA THR A 42 -5.97 5.98 2.35
C THR A 42 -6.89 4.80 2.03
N ALA A 43 -8.19 4.97 2.28
CA ALA A 43 -9.17 3.92 2.02
C ALA A 43 -9.19 3.50 0.54
N GLU A 44 -9.05 4.48 -0.36
CA GLU A 44 -8.95 4.26 -1.81
C GLU A 44 -7.75 3.37 -2.16
N TRP A 45 -6.57 3.68 -1.62
CA TRP A 45 -5.38 2.87 -1.89
C TRP A 45 -5.51 1.44 -1.35
N GLN A 46 -6.02 1.28 -0.12
CA GLN A 46 -6.21 -0.04 0.48
C GLN A 46 -7.25 -0.90 -0.26
N GLU A 47 -8.27 -0.28 -0.86
CA GLU A 47 -9.24 -0.98 -1.70
C GLU A 47 -8.60 -1.45 -3.02
N ALA A 48 -7.80 -0.60 -3.66
CA ALA A 48 -7.04 -0.95 -4.86
C ALA A 48 -6.00 -2.06 -4.60
N GLU A 49 -5.29 -2.01 -3.46
CA GLU A 49 -4.36 -3.08 -3.05
C GLU A 49 -5.10 -4.41 -2.89
N LYS A 50 -6.28 -4.40 -2.27
CA LYS A 50 -7.09 -5.60 -2.13
C LYS A 50 -7.53 -6.16 -3.48
N GLU A 51 -7.94 -5.31 -4.41
CA GLU A 51 -8.30 -5.72 -5.78
C GLU A 51 -7.10 -6.36 -6.49
N ALA A 52 -5.92 -5.75 -6.40
CA ALA A 52 -4.69 -6.28 -6.98
C ALA A 52 -4.29 -7.64 -6.38
N ASP A 53 -4.43 -7.82 -5.07
CA ASP A 53 -4.20 -9.11 -4.40
C ASP A 53 -5.18 -10.19 -4.89
N GLU A 54 -6.46 -9.82 -5.08
CA GLU A 54 -7.47 -10.73 -5.63
C GLU A 54 -7.18 -11.10 -7.09
N ASP A 55 -6.70 -10.15 -7.90
CA ASP A 55 -6.25 -10.38 -9.28
C ASP A 55 -5.08 -11.37 -9.31
N PHE A 56 -4.09 -11.20 -8.42
CA PHE A 56 -2.98 -12.13 -8.29
C PHE A 56 -3.45 -13.53 -7.88
N ALA A 57 -4.28 -13.62 -6.83
CA ALA A 57 -4.78 -14.89 -6.31
C ALA A 57 -5.67 -15.65 -7.31
N SER A 58 -6.41 -14.92 -8.14
CA SER A 58 -7.27 -15.47 -9.19
C SER A 58 -6.56 -15.67 -10.53
N ASN A 59 -5.25 -15.41 -10.59
CA ASN A 59 -4.43 -15.52 -11.80
C ASN A 59 -4.92 -14.63 -12.95
N ARG A 60 -5.51 -13.46 -12.63
CA ARG A 60 -5.85 -12.37 -13.57
C ARG A 60 -4.64 -11.47 -13.83
N VAL A 61 -3.45 -12.07 -13.88
CA VAL A 61 -2.17 -11.37 -14.06
C VAL A 61 -1.44 -11.89 -15.29
N HIS A 62 -0.61 -11.05 -15.89
CA HIS A 62 0.26 -11.43 -17.00
C HIS A 62 1.67 -11.75 -16.49
N HIS A 63 2.22 -12.86 -16.95
CA HIS A 63 3.60 -13.26 -16.67
C HIS A 63 4.46 -12.99 -17.90
N PHE A 64 5.67 -12.47 -17.69
CA PHE A 64 6.63 -12.16 -18.74
C PHE A 64 8.00 -12.69 -18.36
N GLU A 65 8.76 -13.17 -19.34
CA GLU A 65 10.12 -13.70 -19.11
C GLU A 65 11.14 -12.56 -18.96
N ASN A 66 10.83 -11.38 -19.50
CA ASN A 66 11.69 -10.21 -19.44
C ASN A 66 10.89 -8.89 -19.50
N VAL A 67 11.59 -7.79 -19.17
CA VAL A 67 10.99 -6.45 -19.08
C VAL A 67 10.56 -5.93 -20.46
N ASP A 68 11.30 -6.25 -21.53
CA ASP A 68 10.99 -5.77 -22.88
C ASP A 68 9.62 -6.29 -23.37
N GLU A 69 9.30 -7.56 -23.05
CA GLU A 69 7.99 -8.15 -23.31
C GLU A 69 6.86 -7.47 -22.54
N ALA A 70 7.08 -7.17 -21.26
CA ALA A 70 6.11 -6.48 -20.43
C ALA A 70 5.81 -5.06 -20.95
N ILE A 71 6.85 -4.29 -21.30
CA ILE A 71 6.69 -2.93 -21.87
C ILE A 71 5.96 -2.99 -23.22
N LYS A 72 6.33 -3.93 -24.09
CA LYS A 72 5.65 -4.11 -25.38
C LYS A 72 4.16 -4.40 -25.19
N PHE A 73 3.80 -5.25 -24.22
CA PHE A 73 2.40 -5.53 -23.89
C PHE A 73 1.68 -4.25 -23.46
N LEU A 74 2.27 -3.44 -22.57
CA LEU A 74 1.67 -2.19 -22.11
C LEU A 74 1.41 -1.20 -23.26
N HIS A 75 2.39 -0.99 -24.15
CA HIS A 75 2.20 -0.15 -25.34
C HIS A 75 1.05 -0.66 -26.21
N GLN A 76 0.97 -1.97 -26.45
CA GLN A 76 -0.12 -2.57 -27.24
C GLN A 76 -1.50 -2.41 -26.59
N GLN A 77 -1.58 -2.36 -25.26
CA GLN A 77 -2.85 -2.13 -24.57
C GLN A 77 -3.24 -0.65 -24.63
N ALA A 78 -2.29 0.27 -24.47
CA ALA A 78 -2.52 1.70 -24.64
C ALA A 78 -3.05 2.03 -26.05
N ASP A 79 -2.39 1.50 -27.10
CA ASP A 79 -2.78 1.73 -28.50
C ASP A 79 -4.20 1.23 -28.83
N LYS A 80 -4.70 0.20 -28.11
CA LYS A 80 -6.07 -0.30 -28.28
C LYS A 80 -7.11 0.59 -27.62
N VAL A 81 -6.75 1.28 -26.55
CA VAL A 81 -7.66 2.19 -25.83
C VAL A 81 -7.84 3.49 -26.61
N ASP A 82 -6.82 3.95 -27.34
CA ASP A 82 -6.86 5.18 -28.15
C ASP A 82 -7.53 5.00 -29.53
N GLY A 83 -7.81 3.74 -29.93
CA GLY A 83 -8.34 3.38 -31.25
C GLY A 83 -9.84 3.04 -31.29
N ASP A 84 -10.55 3.16 -30.17
CA ASP A 84 -12.02 2.97 -30.01
C ASP A 84 -12.72 4.31 -29.73
#